data_AF-A0A373VTK9-F1
#
_entry.id   AF-A0A373VTK9-F1
#
_cell.length_a   1.000
_cell.length_b   1.000
_cell.length_c   1.000
_cell.angle_alpha   90.00
_cell.angle_beta   90.00
_cell.angle_gamma   90.00
#
_symmetry.space_group_name_H-M   'P 1'
#
loop_
_entity.id
_entity.type
_entity.pdbx_description
1 polymer ?
#
loop_
_entity_poly.entity_id
_entity_poly.type
_entity_poly.pdbx_seq_one_letter_code
_entity_poly.pdbx_strand_id
1 'polypeptide(L)'
;MGKKNRRAIVLGIVSMALFMIGDWLLDVKGSGNEEIGTFVNSNWPKMSMWRFEVSILLAAVAMPLYWIGLMKLRKIVEDACKRKPQGYALGMNRLFQISSAAGLIAVFFIHVMCCLLPIIFKVVYGQENTFEQAAEITNQVGMYIIIPFMVYYLIMDVGMSIVIIYLIVTRRFALPRWMVCFQPLGGLILCEIMKRIPVVWCNDISVAFESMGHMLMFLATYIMLCKGGETCYCNS
;
A
#
# COMPACT_ATOMS: atom_id res chain seq x y z
N MET A 1 -17.82 -3.30 -22.78
CA MET A 1 -16.91 -2.48 -21.93
C MET A 1 -16.37 -3.19 -20.68
N GLY A 2 -16.99 -4.27 -20.18
CA GLY A 2 -16.64 -4.91 -18.90
C GLY A 2 -15.33 -5.72 -18.84
N LYS A 3 -14.96 -6.49 -19.88
CA LYS A 3 -13.83 -7.44 -19.81
C LYS A 3 -12.45 -6.77 -19.72
N LYS A 4 -12.21 -5.69 -20.49
CA LYS A 4 -10.96 -4.92 -20.44
C LYS A 4 -10.78 -4.20 -19.10
N ASN A 5 -11.88 -3.67 -18.53
CA ASN A 5 -11.87 -3.03 -17.22
C ASN A 5 -11.52 -4.04 -16.11
N ARG A 6 -12.18 -5.20 -16.11
CA ARG A 6 -11.90 -6.27 -15.14
C ARG A 6 -10.45 -6.73 -15.20
N ARG A 7 -9.90 -6.94 -16.40
CA ARG A 7 -8.48 -7.32 -16.57
C ARG A 7 -7.53 -6.28 -15.95
N ALA A 8 -7.72 -4.99 -16.22
CA ALA A 8 -6.87 -3.96 -15.63
C ALA A 8 -6.95 -3.92 -14.10
N ILE A 9 -8.14 -4.10 -13.52
CA ILE A 9 -8.29 -4.17 -12.07
C ILE A 9 -7.61 -5.43 -11.49
N VAL A 10 -7.69 -6.57 -12.18
CA VAL A 10 -6.95 -7.79 -11.79
C VAL A 10 -5.44 -7.55 -11.79
N LEU A 11 -4.90 -6.79 -12.75
CA LEU A 11 -3.49 -6.41 -12.72
C LEU A 11 -3.15 -5.56 -11.49
N GLY A 12 -4.05 -4.67 -11.05
CA GLY A 12 -3.90 -3.96 -9.78
C GLY A 12 -3.89 -4.88 -8.55
N ILE A 13 -4.75 -5.91 -8.53
CA ILE A 13 -4.77 -6.93 -7.46
C ILE A 13 -3.45 -7.71 -7.45
N VAL A 14 -3.01 -8.22 -8.60
CA VAL A 14 -1.76 -8.98 -8.75
C VAL A 14 -0.57 -8.11 -8.33
N SER A 15 -0.58 -6.83 -8.72
CA SER A 15 0.45 -5.89 -8.28
C SER A 15 0.55 -5.80 -6.77
N MET A 16 -0.57 -5.59 -6.08
CA MET A 16 -0.53 -5.43 -4.62
C MET A 16 -0.19 -6.74 -3.91
N ALA A 17 -0.55 -7.89 -4.48
CA ALA A 17 -0.09 -9.19 -3.99
C ALA A 17 1.44 -9.35 -4.09
N LEU A 18 2.06 -8.84 -5.17
CA LEU A 18 3.53 -8.82 -5.30
C LEU A 18 4.17 -7.87 -4.27
N PHE A 19 3.57 -6.70 -4.02
CA PHE A 19 4.02 -5.81 -2.95
C PHE A 19 3.90 -6.45 -1.57
N MET A 20 2.80 -7.14 -1.27
CA MET A 20 2.65 -7.89 -0.01
C MET A 20 3.77 -8.93 0.20
N ILE A 21 4.19 -9.64 -0.86
CA ILE A 21 5.33 -10.57 -0.79
C ILE A 21 6.64 -9.79 -0.57
N GLY A 22 6.81 -8.65 -1.25
CA GLY A 22 7.93 -7.74 -1.05
C GLY A 22 8.03 -7.24 0.39
N ASP A 23 6.93 -6.78 0.96
CA ASP A 23 6.82 -6.29 2.35
C ASP A 23 7.18 -7.39 3.34
N TRP A 24 6.71 -8.61 3.09
CA TRP A 24 7.07 -9.77 3.91
C TRP A 24 8.57 -10.08 3.83
N LEU A 25 9.15 -10.10 2.63
CA LEU A 25 10.59 -10.31 2.45
C LEU A 25 11.41 -9.22 3.14
N LEU A 26 10.93 -7.99 3.07
CA LEU A 26 11.53 -6.80 3.66
C LEU A 26 11.48 -6.83 5.19
N ASP A 27 10.32 -7.09 5.78
CA ASP A 27 10.03 -6.65 7.16
C ASP A 27 9.75 -7.78 8.16
N VAL A 28 9.72 -9.05 7.72
CA VAL A 28 9.69 -10.19 8.64
C VAL A 28 11.06 -10.38 9.31
N LYS A 29 11.16 -9.81 10.52
CA LYS A 29 12.38 -9.76 11.32
C LYS A 29 12.53 -10.95 12.28
N GLY A 30 11.43 -11.65 12.58
CA GLY A 30 11.41 -12.80 13.49
C GLY A 30 11.46 -12.42 14.98
N SER A 31 11.48 -13.43 15.85
CA SER A 31 11.36 -13.27 17.30
C SER A 31 12.51 -12.48 17.94
N GLY A 32 12.18 -11.70 18.98
CA GLY A 32 13.16 -10.94 19.76
C GLY A 32 13.73 -9.72 19.02
N ASN A 33 13.07 -9.29 17.95
CA ASN A 33 13.42 -8.04 17.28
C ASN A 33 13.01 -6.83 18.12
N GLU A 34 13.92 -5.86 18.23
CA GLU A 34 13.70 -4.58 18.91
C GLU A 34 14.07 -3.43 17.97
N GLU A 35 13.31 -2.35 18.02
CA GLU A 35 13.63 -1.10 17.32
C GLU A 35 14.69 -0.33 18.11
N ILE A 36 15.76 0.06 17.44
CA ILE A 36 16.90 0.80 17.98
C ILE A 36 16.94 2.19 17.33
N GLY A 37 16.64 3.22 18.12
CA GLY A 37 16.43 4.57 17.60
C GLY A 37 15.09 4.67 16.86
N THR A 38 15.11 5.14 15.61
CA THR A 38 13.89 5.40 14.82
C THR A 38 13.63 4.32 13.78
N PHE A 39 14.67 3.81 13.12
CA PHE A 39 14.53 2.94 11.95
C PHE A 39 15.18 1.56 12.12
N VAL A 40 16.24 1.47 12.93
CA VAL A 40 17.10 0.29 12.98
C VAL A 40 16.43 -0.81 13.77
N ASN A 41 16.62 -2.05 13.33
CA ASN A 41 16.05 -3.22 13.99
C ASN A 41 17.16 -4.20 14.38
N SER A 42 17.11 -4.71 15.61
CA SER A 42 18.16 -5.56 16.19
C SER A 42 18.39 -6.87 15.43
N ASN A 43 17.40 -7.35 14.66
CA ASN A 43 17.52 -8.57 13.86
C ASN A 43 18.05 -8.36 12.44
N TRP A 44 18.26 -7.12 11.98
CA TRP A 44 18.82 -6.87 10.64
C TRP A 44 20.16 -7.57 10.35
N PRO A 45 21.12 -7.72 11.30
CA PRO A 45 22.32 -8.53 11.08
C PRO A 45 22.01 -9.96 10.63
N LYS A 46 20.95 -10.57 11.18
CA LYS A 46 20.54 -11.97 10.94
C LYS A 46 19.81 -12.15 9.60
N MET A 47 19.24 -11.09 9.04
CA MET A 47 18.46 -11.15 7.79
C MET A 47 19.38 -11.25 6.58
N SER A 48 19.09 -12.13 5.63
CA SER A 48 19.89 -12.27 4.40
C SER A 48 19.68 -11.12 3.41
N MET A 49 20.75 -10.65 2.77
CA MET A 49 20.71 -9.52 1.82
C MET A 49 19.79 -9.76 0.60
N TRP A 50 19.72 -11.00 0.10
CA TRP A 50 18.91 -11.35 -1.07
C TRP A 50 17.43 -11.02 -0.88
N ARG A 51 16.93 -11.01 0.36
CA ARG A 51 15.52 -10.70 0.66
C ARG A 51 15.17 -9.28 0.22
N PHE A 52 16.06 -8.32 0.48
CA PHE A 52 15.87 -6.92 0.11
C PHE A 52 15.99 -6.72 -1.40
N GLU A 53 16.94 -7.41 -2.05
CA GLU A 53 17.08 -7.38 -3.51
C GLU A 53 15.84 -7.93 -4.22
N VAL A 54 15.36 -9.10 -3.82
CA VAL A 54 14.14 -9.70 -4.38
C VAL A 54 12.92 -8.82 -4.08
N SER A 55 12.84 -8.22 -2.89
CA SER A 55 11.76 -7.29 -2.54
C SER A 55 11.72 -6.07 -3.48
N ILE A 56 12.88 -5.46 -3.77
CA ILE A 56 12.99 -4.35 -4.73
C ILE A 56 12.61 -4.79 -6.15
N LEU A 57 13.06 -5.97 -6.59
CA LEU A 57 12.72 -6.50 -7.91
C LEU A 57 11.22 -6.78 -8.05
N LEU A 58 10.58 -7.33 -7.01
CA LEU A 58 9.13 -7.52 -6.98
C LEU A 58 8.39 -6.19 -7.08
N ALA A 59 8.82 -5.17 -6.32
CA ALA A 59 8.25 -3.83 -6.39
C ALA A 59 8.40 -3.22 -7.80
N ALA A 60 9.56 -3.40 -8.44
CA ALA A 60 9.82 -2.91 -9.79
C ALA A 60 8.90 -3.57 -10.85
N VAL A 61 8.63 -4.87 -10.72
CA VAL A 61 7.70 -5.60 -11.60
C VAL A 61 6.24 -5.26 -11.29
N ALA A 62 5.90 -5.07 -10.01
CA ALA A 62 4.56 -4.73 -9.57
C ALA A 62 4.16 -3.33 -10.05
N MET A 63 5.07 -2.36 -10.03
CA MET A 63 4.75 -0.95 -10.27
C MET A 63 4.05 -0.68 -11.63
N PRO A 64 4.48 -1.23 -12.78
CA PRO A 64 3.73 -1.13 -14.04
C PRO A 64 2.30 -1.70 -13.96
N LEU A 65 2.11 -2.79 -13.23
CA LEU A 65 0.80 -3.42 -13.04
C LEU A 65 -0.10 -2.55 -12.16
N TYR A 66 0.46 -1.99 -11.08
CA TYR A 66 -0.22 -1.02 -10.22
C TYR A 66 -0.68 0.18 -11.03
N TRP A 67 0.21 0.74 -11.86
CA TRP A 67 -0.11 1.87 -12.74
C TRP A 67 -1.32 1.59 -13.63
N ILE A 68 -1.34 0.43 -14.30
CA ILE A 68 -2.47 0.05 -15.18
C ILE A 68 -3.77 -0.07 -14.38
N GLY A 69 -3.74 -0.74 -13.23
CA GLY A 69 -4.90 -0.89 -12.36
C GLY A 69 -5.41 0.44 -11.84
N LEU A 70 -4.52 1.30 -11.36
CA LEU A 70 -4.85 2.59 -10.77
C LEU A 70 -5.38 3.56 -11.82
N MET A 71 -4.78 3.60 -13.02
CA MET A 71 -5.32 4.40 -14.13
C MET A 71 -6.73 3.99 -14.52
N LYS A 72 -7.05 2.70 -14.46
CA LYS A 72 -8.41 2.22 -14.71
C LYS A 72 -9.36 2.63 -13.58
N LEU A 73 -8.93 2.49 -12.32
CA LEU A 73 -9.70 2.87 -11.15
C LEU A 73 -10.01 4.39 -11.15
N ARG A 74 -9.04 5.23 -11.51
CA ARG A 74 -9.22 6.69 -11.68
C ARG A 74 -10.39 7.03 -12.60
N LYS A 75 -10.49 6.36 -13.75
CA LYS A 75 -11.61 6.54 -14.71
C LYS A 75 -12.94 6.06 -14.13
N ILE A 76 -12.94 4.95 -13.39
CA ILE A 76 -14.15 4.42 -12.74
C ILE A 76 -14.67 5.37 -11.67
N VAL A 77 -13.78 5.92 -10.84
CA VAL A 77 -14.12 6.93 -9.83
C VAL A 77 -14.65 8.20 -10.49
N GLU A 78 -13.99 8.67 -11.54
CA GLU A 78 -14.42 9.84 -12.31
C GLU A 78 -15.83 9.65 -12.87
N ASP A 79 -16.10 8.52 -13.54
CA ASP A 79 -17.42 8.18 -14.09
C ASP A 79 -18.48 8.13 -12.98
N ALA A 80 -18.17 7.50 -11.84
CA ALA A 80 -19.09 7.37 -10.70
C ALA A 80 -19.44 8.73 -10.06
N CYS A 81 -18.48 9.65 -10.01
CA CYS A 81 -18.71 11.01 -9.53
C CYS A 81 -19.49 11.85 -10.55
N LYS A 82 -19.18 11.75 -11.85
CA LYS A 82 -19.86 12.50 -12.93
C LYS A 82 -21.32 12.12 -13.10
N ARG A 83 -21.67 10.82 -12.98
CA ARG A 83 -23.07 10.36 -13.13
C ARG A 83 -24.04 10.93 -12.09
N LYS A 84 -23.54 11.24 -10.90
CA LYS A 84 -24.35 11.83 -9.82
C LYS A 84 -23.57 13.01 -9.23
N PRO A 85 -23.51 14.19 -9.85
CA PRO A 85 -22.57 15.24 -9.45
C PRO A 85 -22.89 15.91 -8.10
N GLN A 86 -23.97 15.51 -7.43
CA GLN A 86 -24.47 16.06 -6.17
C GLN A 86 -23.49 15.88 -4.98
N GLY A 87 -23.56 16.80 -4.02
CA GLY A 87 -22.73 16.80 -2.82
C GLY A 87 -21.25 17.01 -3.14
N TYR A 88 -20.36 16.31 -2.44
CA TYR A 88 -18.90 16.46 -2.60
C TYR A 88 -18.29 15.67 -3.77
N ALA A 89 -19.09 15.15 -4.71
CA ALA A 89 -18.62 14.20 -5.72
C ALA A 89 -17.46 14.72 -6.59
N LEU A 90 -17.52 15.98 -7.02
CA LEU A 90 -16.46 16.58 -7.83
C LEU A 90 -15.16 16.77 -7.02
N GLY A 91 -15.29 17.18 -5.75
CA GLY A 91 -14.15 17.28 -4.82
C GLY A 91 -13.51 15.92 -4.56
N MET A 92 -14.31 14.88 -4.33
CA MET A 92 -13.84 13.51 -4.14
C MET A 92 -13.14 12.95 -5.37
N ASN A 93 -13.63 13.25 -6.59
CA ASN A 93 -12.92 12.89 -7.81
C ASN A 93 -11.55 13.59 -7.85
N ARG A 94 -11.49 14.91 -7.65
CA ARG A 94 -10.21 15.65 -7.65
C ARG A 94 -9.22 15.10 -6.62
N LEU A 95 -9.69 14.86 -5.39
CA LEU A 95 -8.89 14.25 -4.34
C LEU A 95 -8.34 12.90 -4.79
N PHE A 96 -9.17 12.02 -5.36
CA PHE A 96 -8.71 10.73 -5.86
C PHE A 96 -7.67 10.85 -6.97
N GLN A 97 -7.82 11.81 -7.90
CA GLN A 97 -6.83 12.04 -8.95
C GLN A 97 -5.47 12.46 -8.38
N ILE A 98 -5.46 13.33 -7.37
CA ILE A 98 -4.24 13.80 -6.70
C ILE A 98 -3.61 12.66 -5.89
N SER A 99 -4.38 12.00 -5.03
CA SER A 99 -3.91 10.90 -4.19
C SER A 99 -3.40 9.72 -5.02
N SER A 100 -4.06 9.40 -6.14
CA SER A 100 -3.57 8.35 -7.05
C SER A 100 -2.34 8.74 -7.84
N ALA A 101 -2.17 10.00 -8.23
CA ALA A 101 -0.92 10.45 -8.83
C ALA A 101 0.23 10.39 -7.82
N ALA A 102 0.00 10.86 -6.59
CA ALA A 102 0.95 10.77 -5.49
C ALA A 102 1.32 9.30 -5.21
N GLY A 103 0.33 8.41 -5.19
CA GLY A 103 0.55 6.99 -4.94
C GLY A 103 1.44 6.28 -5.96
N LEU A 104 1.44 6.71 -7.21
CA LEU A 104 2.30 6.11 -8.24
C LEU A 104 3.79 6.41 -8.01
N ILE A 105 4.08 7.54 -7.37
CA ILE A 105 5.43 7.91 -6.96
C ILE A 105 5.74 7.26 -5.60
N ALA A 106 4.81 7.42 -4.66
CA ALA A 106 4.96 7.05 -3.26
C ALA A 106 5.23 5.56 -3.08
N VAL A 107 4.40 4.67 -3.64
CA VAL A 107 4.48 3.23 -3.36
C VAL A 107 5.85 2.66 -3.69
N PHE A 108 6.37 2.95 -4.88
CA PHE A 108 7.69 2.45 -5.27
C PHE A 108 8.82 3.14 -4.50
N PHE A 109 8.76 4.46 -4.34
CA PHE A 109 9.77 5.22 -3.59
C PHE A 109 9.88 4.73 -2.14
N ILE A 110 8.75 4.68 -1.43
CA ILE A 110 8.67 4.24 -0.03
C ILE A 110 9.21 2.82 0.11
N HIS A 111 8.75 1.89 -0.73
CA HIS A 111 9.18 0.49 -0.68
C HIS A 111 10.69 0.34 -0.83
N VAL A 112 11.26 1.00 -1.84
CA VAL A 112 12.71 0.96 -2.08
C VAL A 112 13.48 1.59 -0.94
N MET A 113 13.03 2.74 -0.41
CA MET A 113 13.69 3.36 0.73
C MET A 113 13.65 2.48 1.98
N CYS A 114 12.53 1.83 2.27
CA CYS A 114 12.43 0.88 3.38
C CYS A 114 13.38 -0.31 3.20
N CYS A 115 13.61 -0.78 1.96
CA CYS A 115 14.62 -1.80 1.65
C CYS A 115 16.06 -1.29 1.78
N LEU A 116 16.31 -0.03 1.44
CA LEU A 116 17.65 0.56 1.50
C LEU A 116 18.13 0.77 2.93
N LEU A 117 17.26 1.08 3.89
CA LEU A 117 17.62 1.24 5.30
C LEU A 117 18.38 0.02 5.88
N PRO A 118 17.85 -1.22 5.84
CA PRO A 118 18.58 -2.40 6.30
C PRO A 118 19.81 -2.72 5.43
N ILE A 119 19.79 -2.40 4.13
CA ILE A 119 20.96 -2.57 3.25
C ILE A 119 22.10 -1.65 3.72
N ILE A 120 21.83 -0.37 3.94
CA ILE A 120 22.79 0.63 4.43
C ILE A 120 23.36 0.16 5.77
N PHE A 121 22.49 -0.21 6.71
CA PHE A 121 22.91 -0.74 8.00
C PHE A 121 23.88 -1.92 7.84
N LYS A 122 23.52 -2.91 7.02
CA LYS A 122 24.34 -4.12 6.84
C LYS A 122 25.65 -3.86 6.12
N VAL A 123 25.67 -2.93 5.16
CA VAL A 123 26.90 -2.52 4.47
C VAL A 123 27.86 -1.83 5.44
N VAL A 124 27.36 -0.88 6.25
CA VAL A 124 28.18 -0.17 7.25
C VAL A 124 28.67 -1.14 8.33
N TYR A 125 27.79 -1.99 8.85
CA TYR A 125 28.14 -3.00 9.85
C TYR A 125 29.17 -4.02 9.33
N GLY A 126 29.11 -4.35 8.03
CA GLY A 126 30.07 -5.23 7.37
C GLY A 126 31.48 -4.65 7.20
N GLN A 127 31.68 -3.35 7.45
CA GLN A 127 32.99 -2.66 7.38
C GLN A 127 33.68 -2.60 8.75
N GLU A 128 33.47 -3.61 9.60
CA GLU A 128 34.03 -3.70 10.97
C GLU A 128 33.58 -2.59 11.94
N ASN A 129 32.54 -1.83 11.59
CA ASN A 129 31.91 -0.87 12.51
C ASN A 129 31.11 -1.62 13.59
N THR A 130 30.98 -1.00 14.78
CA THR A 130 30.10 -1.55 15.81
C THR A 130 28.63 -1.45 15.40
N PHE A 131 27.77 -2.22 16.09
CA PHE A 131 26.32 -2.17 15.84
C PHE A 131 25.79 -0.74 16.04
N GLU A 132 26.23 -0.05 17.10
CA GLU A 132 25.83 1.30 17.46
C GLU A 132 26.23 2.32 16.39
N GLN A 133 27.44 2.20 15.85
CA GLN A 133 27.91 3.07 14.76
C GLN A 133 27.07 2.87 13.48
N ALA A 134 26.82 1.62 13.10
CA ALA A 134 25.98 1.32 11.95
C ALA A 134 24.53 1.79 12.15
N ALA A 135 24.01 1.65 13.36
CA ALA A 135 22.67 2.09 13.71
C ALA A 135 22.54 3.62 13.68
N GLU A 136 23.53 4.35 14.21
CA GLU A 136 23.55 5.81 14.21
C GLU A 136 23.55 6.36 12.78
N ILE A 137 24.47 5.88 11.94
CA ILE A 137 24.57 6.31 10.53
C ILE A 137 23.25 6.02 9.79
N THR A 138 22.67 4.84 9.99
CA THR A 138 21.43 4.47 9.31
C THR A 138 20.26 5.32 9.78
N ASN A 139 20.16 5.59 11.09
CA ASN A 139 19.12 6.47 11.64
C ASN A 139 19.25 7.89 11.08
N GLN A 140 20.47 8.44 11.02
CA GLN A 140 20.72 9.75 10.42
C GLN A 140 20.27 9.83 8.96
N VAL A 141 20.61 8.82 8.14
CA VAL A 141 20.15 8.76 6.75
C VAL A 141 18.63 8.65 6.67
N GLY A 142 18.02 7.82 7.52
CA GLY A 142 16.57 7.62 7.56
C GLY A 142 15.79 8.90 7.91
N MET A 143 16.36 9.79 8.73
CA MET A 143 15.71 11.07 9.08
C MET A 143 15.48 11.97 7.87
N TYR A 144 16.29 11.89 6.81
CA TYR A 144 16.06 12.66 5.58
C TYR A 144 14.88 12.13 4.75
N ILE A 145 14.49 10.87 4.97
CA ILE A 145 13.44 10.18 4.21
C ILE A 145 12.07 10.39 4.88
N ILE A 146 12.02 10.60 6.20
CA ILE A 146 10.77 10.57 6.97
C ILE A 146 9.75 11.63 6.52
N ILE A 147 10.18 12.86 6.23
CA ILE A 147 9.25 13.93 5.84
C ILE A 147 8.63 13.64 4.47
N PRO A 148 9.42 13.38 3.40
CA PRO A 148 8.87 12.93 2.13
C PRO A 148 7.97 11.70 2.26
N PHE A 149 8.42 10.68 3.01
CA PHE A 149 7.64 9.47 3.28
C PHE A 149 6.26 9.83 3.85
N MET A 150 6.20 10.60 4.94
CA MET A 150 4.95 10.89 5.64
C MET A 150 4.01 11.75 4.79
N VAL A 151 4.54 12.72 4.04
CA VAL A 151 3.72 13.55 3.14
C VAL A 151 3.07 12.69 2.05
N TYR A 152 3.86 11.85 1.38
CA TYR A 152 3.35 10.99 0.32
C TYR A 152 2.38 9.93 0.85
N TYR A 153 2.73 9.30 1.97
CA TYR A 153 1.91 8.32 2.66
C TYR A 153 0.54 8.91 3.04
N LEU A 154 0.51 10.08 3.68
CA LEU A 154 -0.75 10.74 4.06
C LEU A 154 -1.60 11.11 2.85
N ILE A 155 -1.01 11.70 1.81
CA ILE A 155 -1.77 12.11 0.61
C ILE A 155 -2.35 10.90 -0.11
N MET A 156 -1.56 9.83 -0.27
CA MET A 156 -1.98 8.61 -0.93
C MET A 156 -3.03 7.87 -0.10
N ASP A 157 -2.65 7.40 1.09
CA ASP A 157 -3.46 6.43 1.83
C ASP A 157 -4.69 7.08 2.43
N VAL A 158 -4.55 8.22 3.08
CA VAL A 158 -5.71 8.92 3.66
C VAL A 158 -6.63 9.40 2.54
N GLY A 159 -6.06 10.02 1.51
CA GLY A 159 -6.86 10.59 0.41
C GLY A 159 -7.61 9.54 -0.40
N MET A 160 -6.98 8.42 -0.77
CA MET A 160 -7.68 7.30 -1.44
C MET A 160 -8.75 6.70 -0.53
N SER A 161 -8.44 6.49 0.75
CA SER A 161 -9.36 5.87 1.70
C SER A 161 -10.63 6.68 1.91
N ILE A 162 -10.49 8.01 2.11
CA ILE A 162 -11.63 8.93 2.22
C ILE A 162 -12.56 8.79 1.01
N VAL A 163 -11.99 8.76 -0.20
CA VAL A 163 -12.78 8.67 -1.43
C VAL A 163 -13.49 7.32 -1.53
N ILE A 164 -12.80 6.20 -1.29
CA ILE A 164 -13.44 4.87 -1.37
C ILE A 164 -14.57 4.74 -0.35
N ILE A 165 -14.36 5.20 0.88
CA ILE A 165 -15.41 5.26 1.91
C ILE A 165 -16.59 6.10 1.42
N TYR A 166 -16.34 7.31 0.92
CA TYR A 166 -17.39 8.18 0.38
C TYR A 166 -18.19 7.48 -0.74
N LEU A 167 -17.52 6.84 -1.70
CA LEU A 167 -18.17 6.19 -2.83
C LEU A 167 -19.07 5.02 -2.39
N ILE A 168 -18.67 4.25 -1.38
CA ILE A 168 -19.44 3.14 -0.83
C ILE A 168 -20.63 3.64 0.01
N VAL A 169 -20.39 4.59 0.92
CA VAL A 169 -21.43 5.13 1.81
C VAL A 169 -22.54 5.82 1.02
N THR A 170 -22.18 6.59 -0.01
CA THR A 170 -23.13 7.26 -0.91
C THR A 170 -23.72 6.36 -1.99
N ARG A 171 -23.43 5.06 -1.96
CA ARG A 171 -23.92 4.04 -2.92
C ARG A 171 -23.58 4.36 -4.39
N ARG A 172 -22.51 5.12 -4.63
CA ARG A 172 -21.94 5.34 -5.96
C ARG A 172 -21.20 4.10 -6.44
N PHE A 173 -20.52 3.45 -5.51
CA PHE A 173 -20.14 2.06 -5.65
C PHE A 173 -21.25 1.20 -5.06
N ALA A 174 -21.89 0.38 -5.89
CA ALA A 174 -22.99 -0.51 -5.50
C ALA A 174 -22.49 -1.71 -4.69
N LEU A 175 -21.82 -1.42 -3.58
CA LEU A 175 -21.22 -2.38 -2.65
C LEU A 175 -21.95 -2.33 -1.30
N PRO A 176 -21.94 -3.44 -0.53
CA PRO A 176 -22.43 -3.43 0.84
C PRO A 176 -21.57 -2.51 1.72
N ARG A 177 -22.21 -1.87 2.71
CA ARG A 177 -21.55 -0.85 3.55
C ARG A 177 -20.39 -1.36 4.37
N TRP A 178 -20.34 -2.65 4.72
CA TRP A 178 -19.21 -3.21 5.48
C TRP A 178 -17.90 -3.19 4.70
N MET A 179 -17.93 -3.11 3.36
CA MET A 179 -16.72 -3.01 2.52
C MET A 179 -16.03 -1.64 2.60
N VAL A 180 -16.48 -0.71 3.46
CA VAL A 180 -15.75 0.54 3.76
C VAL A 180 -14.38 0.32 4.38
N CYS A 181 -14.09 -0.87 4.89
CA CYS A 181 -12.75 -1.27 5.34
C CYS A 181 -11.83 -1.73 4.19
N PHE A 182 -12.32 -1.87 2.95
CA PHE A 182 -11.53 -2.31 1.79
C PHE A 182 -10.81 -1.13 1.14
N GLN A 183 -9.86 -0.57 1.88
CA GLN A 183 -9.08 0.61 1.51
C GLN A 183 -7.75 0.63 2.30
N PRO A 184 -6.78 1.46 1.88
CA PRO A 184 -5.43 1.50 2.49
C PRO A 184 -5.41 1.66 4.02
N LEU A 185 -6.09 2.66 4.58
CA LEU A 185 -6.20 2.84 6.03
C LEU A 185 -6.85 1.64 6.75
N GLY A 186 -7.74 0.91 6.09
CA GLY A 186 -8.36 -0.30 6.63
C GLY A 186 -7.33 -1.42 6.81
N GLY A 187 -6.42 -1.55 5.85
CA GLY A 187 -5.25 -2.42 5.97
C GLY A 187 -4.34 -2.01 7.13
N LEU A 188 -4.03 -0.71 7.24
CA LEU A 188 -3.19 -0.17 8.31
C LEU A 188 -3.78 -0.33 9.71
N ILE A 189 -5.09 -0.08 9.88
CA ILE A 189 -5.77 -0.33 11.15
C ILE A 189 -5.67 -1.81 11.52
N LEU A 190 -5.85 -2.71 10.55
CA LEU A 190 -5.70 -4.13 10.80
C LEU A 190 -4.24 -4.51 11.14
N CYS A 191 -3.26 -3.86 10.51
CA CYS A 191 -1.84 -4.02 10.82
C CYS A 191 -1.58 -3.76 12.31
N GLU A 192 -2.02 -2.60 12.80
CA GLU A 192 -1.84 -2.20 14.18
C GLU A 192 -2.59 -3.09 15.18
N ILE A 193 -3.75 -3.63 14.79
CA ILE A 193 -4.45 -4.64 15.60
C ILE A 193 -3.61 -5.92 15.69
N MET A 194 -3.07 -6.41 14.57
CA MET A 194 -2.29 -7.66 14.54
C MET A 194 -0.97 -7.54 15.30
N LYS A 195 -0.28 -6.39 15.20
CA LYS A 195 0.97 -6.13 15.94
C LYS A 195 0.79 -6.16 17.46
N ARG A 196 -0.40 -5.85 17.97
CA ARG A 196 -0.72 -5.88 19.41
C ARG A 196 -1.00 -7.28 19.94
N ILE A 197 -1.17 -8.28 19.08
CA ILE A 197 -1.33 -9.67 19.50
C ILE A 197 0.06 -10.22 19.83
N PRO A 198 0.31 -10.75 21.05
CA PRO A 198 1.63 -11.20 21.49
C PRO A 198 2.02 -12.57 20.88
N VAL A 199 1.84 -12.71 19.58
CA VAL A 199 2.18 -13.91 18.80
C VAL A 199 3.03 -13.47 17.62
N VAL A 200 4.26 -13.97 17.52
CA VAL A 200 5.26 -13.54 16.53
C VAL A 200 4.71 -13.58 15.10
N TRP A 201 4.02 -14.66 14.75
CA TRP A 201 3.41 -14.83 13.43
C TRP A 201 2.39 -13.71 13.09
N CYS A 202 1.68 -13.15 14.08
CA CYS A 202 0.73 -12.07 13.87
C CYS A 202 1.45 -10.77 13.48
N ASN A 203 2.61 -10.51 14.09
CA ASN A 203 3.47 -9.40 13.69
C ASN A 203 4.01 -9.64 12.27
N ASP A 204 4.54 -10.83 12.00
CA ASP A 204 5.15 -11.17 10.70
C ASP A 204 4.16 -11.07 9.53
N ILE A 205 2.90 -11.46 9.71
CA ILE A 205 1.89 -11.31 8.65
C ILE A 205 1.40 -9.86 8.50
N SER A 206 1.40 -9.09 9.61
CA SER A 206 0.88 -7.73 9.62
C SER A 206 1.67 -6.78 8.71
N VAL A 207 2.95 -7.07 8.46
CA VAL A 207 3.81 -6.20 7.63
C VAL A 207 3.28 -6.03 6.20
N ALA A 208 2.51 -6.99 5.69
CA ALA A 208 1.92 -6.93 4.35
C ALA A 208 0.58 -6.17 4.31
N PHE A 209 0.05 -5.71 5.45
CA PHE A 209 -1.35 -5.28 5.55
C PHE A 209 -1.59 -3.90 4.96
N GLU A 210 -0.58 -3.04 4.86
CA GLU A 210 -0.66 -1.78 4.11
C GLU A 210 -0.98 -2.07 2.62
N SER A 211 -0.13 -2.86 1.96
CA SER A 211 -0.33 -3.32 0.59
C SER A 211 -1.63 -4.12 0.41
N MET A 212 -2.02 -4.90 1.43
CA MET A 212 -3.31 -5.59 1.44
C MET A 212 -4.49 -4.60 1.39
N GLY A 213 -4.43 -3.46 2.06
CA GLY A 213 -5.48 -2.43 2.00
C GLY A 213 -5.71 -1.91 0.58
N HIS A 214 -4.63 -1.65 -0.17
CA HIS A 214 -4.71 -1.30 -1.59
C HIS A 214 -5.23 -2.47 -2.45
N MET A 215 -4.81 -3.70 -2.17
CA MET A 215 -5.33 -4.89 -2.84
C MET A 215 -6.85 -5.01 -2.65
N LEU A 216 -7.34 -4.81 -1.42
CA LEU A 216 -8.76 -4.85 -1.09
C LEU A 216 -9.55 -3.75 -1.79
N MET A 217 -8.98 -2.55 -1.96
CA MET A 217 -9.58 -1.48 -2.77
C MET A 217 -9.79 -1.92 -4.23
N PHE A 218 -8.80 -2.55 -4.86
CA PHE A 218 -8.96 -3.11 -6.21
C PHE A 218 -9.97 -4.25 -6.23
N LEU A 219 -9.95 -5.14 -5.24
CA LEU A 219 -10.89 -6.25 -5.11
C LEU A 219 -12.33 -5.76 -4.96
N ALA A 220 -12.58 -4.74 -4.15
CA ALA A 220 -13.88 -4.09 -4.00
C ALA A 220 -14.38 -3.56 -5.36
N THR A 221 -13.49 -2.88 -6.10
CA THR A 221 -13.79 -2.40 -7.45
C THR A 221 -14.09 -3.55 -8.41
N TYR A 222 -13.34 -4.65 -8.34
CA TYR A 222 -13.57 -5.84 -9.16
C TYR A 222 -14.93 -6.46 -8.88
N ILE A 223 -15.28 -6.65 -7.60
CA ILE A 223 -16.59 -7.18 -7.17
C ILE A 223 -17.72 -6.30 -7.70
N MET A 224 -17.57 -4.97 -7.59
CA MET A 224 -18.53 -4.01 -8.15
C MET A 224 -18.70 -4.20 -9.66
N LEU A 225 -17.61 -4.33 -10.42
CA LEU A 225 -17.64 -4.56 -11.87
C LEU A 225 -18.23 -5.92 -12.25
N CYS A 226 -18.15 -6.92 -11.38
CA CYS A 226 -18.79 -8.22 -11.56
C CYS A 226 -20.31 -8.12 -11.36
N LYS A 227 -20.75 -7.51 -10.26
CA LYS A 227 -22.18 -7.29 -9.95
C LYS A 227 -22.86 -6.38 -10.97
N GLY A 228 -22.17 -5.34 -11.42
CA GLY A 228 -22.66 -4.45 -12.46
C GLY A 228 -22.74 -5.07 -13.86
N GLY A 229 -22.30 -6.32 -14.05
CA GLY A 229 -22.41 -7.04 -15.32
C GLY A 229 -23.84 -7.47 -15.69
N GLU A 230 -24.76 -7.50 -14.72
CA GLU A 230 -26.15 -7.96 -14.96
C GLU A 230 -27.22 -6.94 -14.55
N THR A 231 -26.95 -5.96 -13.67
CA THR A 231 -28.05 -5.10 -13.12
C THR A 231 -27.70 -3.64 -12.79
N CYS A 232 -26.55 -3.09 -13.22
CA CYS A 232 -26.24 -1.66 -13.00
C CYS A 232 -25.89 -0.85 -14.27
N TYR A 233 -26.05 -1.44 -15.45
CA TYR A 233 -26.08 -0.69 -16.72
C TYR A 233 -27.49 -0.60 -17.33
N CYS A 234 -28.46 -1.29 -16.74
CA CYS A 234 -29.86 -1.29 -17.14
C CYS A 234 -30.67 -1.00 -15.88
N ASN A 235 -30.91 0.27 -15.61
CA ASN A 235 -32.14 0.79 -15.02
C ASN A 235 -31.94 2.30 -14.89
N SER A 236 -32.44 2.96 -15.94
CA SER A 236 -33.10 4.28 -15.95
C SER A 236 -32.54 5.35 -15.02
#